data_AF-A0A4Y7U711-F1
#
_entry.id   AF-A0A4Y7U711-F1
#
_cell.length_a   1.000
_cell.length_b   1.000
_cell.length_c   1.000
_cell.angle_alpha   90.00
_cell.angle_beta   90.00
_cell.angle_gamma   90.00
#
_symmetry.space_group_name_H-M   'P 1'
#
loop_
_entity.id
_entity.type
_entity.pdbx_description
1 polymer ?
#
loop_
_entity_poly.entity_id
_entity_poly.type
_entity_poly.pdbx_seq_one_letter_code
_entity_poly.pdbx_strand_id
1 'polypeptide(L)'
;MQNNFPSSTLKRTFLVLSFCSLVSSAYAQYPVIPKPVQEKADALLADEEKRLHEIWVSNAAIIKEEAKQGKPYLPWASYPKDFVQAAIPAFPGAEGGGAFTQGGRGGKIFVVTSLE
;
A
#
# COMPACT_ATOMS: atom_id res chain seq x y z
N MET A 1 -21.22 -58.44 14.26
CA MET A 1 -21.37 -57.17 13.50
C MET A 1 -20.39 -57.21 12.33
N GLN A 2 -20.84 -57.63 11.16
CA GLN A 2 -20.02 -57.70 9.94
C GLN A 2 -20.19 -56.39 9.17
N ASN A 3 -19.15 -55.56 9.15
CA ASN A 3 -19.13 -54.31 8.40
C ASN A 3 -18.94 -54.62 6.90
N ASN A 4 -20.05 -54.77 6.19
CA ASN A 4 -20.07 -54.85 4.73
C ASN A 4 -19.88 -53.46 4.13
N PHE A 5 -18.63 -52.98 4.05
CA PHE A 5 -18.33 -51.84 3.20
C PHE A 5 -18.32 -52.31 1.74
N PRO A 6 -19.21 -51.79 0.86
CA PRO A 6 -19.22 -52.19 -0.53
C PRO A 6 -17.92 -51.74 -1.21
N SER A 7 -17.27 -52.65 -1.93
CA SER A 7 -15.98 -52.42 -2.60
C SER A 7 -15.99 -51.24 -3.59
N SER A 8 -17.18 -50.80 -4.03
CA SER A 8 -17.39 -49.60 -4.83
C SER A 8 -17.10 -48.30 -4.05
N THR A 9 -17.39 -48.25 -2.76
CA THR A 9 -17.14 -47.08 -1.91
C THR A 9 -15.65 -46.93 -1.63
N LEU A 10 -14.94 -48.04 -1.40
CA LEU A 10 -13.48 -48.03 -1.23
C LEU A 10 -12.75 -47.57 -2.50
N LYS A 11 -13.21 -48.01 -3.68
CA LYS A 11 -12.67 -47.55 -4.97
C LYS A 11 -12.94 -46.08 -5.22
N ARG A 12 -14.13 -45.58 -4.87
CA ARG A 12 -14.48 -44.16 -4.97
C ARG A 12 -13.66 -43.30 -4.01
N THR A 13 -13.45 -43.74 -2.76
CA THR A 13 -12.60 -43.01 -1.81
C THR A 13 -11.15 -43.00 -2.26
N PHE A 14 -10.63 -44.09 -2.83
CA PHE A 14 -9.28 -44.13 -3.40
C PHE A 14 -9.14 -43.19 -4.60
N LEU A 15 -10.15 -43.13 -5.47
CA LEU A 15 -10.18 -42.23 -6.63
C LEU A 15 -10.18 -40.76 -6.19
N VAL A 16 -10.98 -40.41 -5.17
CA VAL A 16 -11.06 -39.04 -4.62
C VAL A 16 -9.74 -38.64 -3.94
N LEU A 17 -9.15 -39.54 -3.13
CA LEU A 17 -7.84 -39.31 -2.50
C LEU A 17 -6.71 -39.13 -3.53
N SER A 18 -6.74 -39.89 -4.62
CA SER A 18 -5.78 -39.75 -5.73
C SER A 18 -5.99 -38.47 -6.55
N PHE A 19 -7.19 -37.91 -6.59
CA PHE A 19 -7.47 -36.65 -7.29
C PHE A 19 -7.04 -35.43 -6.45
N CYS A 20 -7.20 -35.49 -5.12
CA CYS A 20 -6.75 -34.43 -4.21
C CYS A 20 -5.22 -34.29 -4.12
N SER A 21 -4.45 -35.37 -4.36
CA SER A 21 -2.97 -35.31 -4.35
C SER A 21 -2.37 -34.69 -5.63
N LEU A 22 -3.16 -34.52 -6.69
CA LEU A 22 -2.72 -33.90 -7.95
C LEU A 22 -2.80 -32.36 -7.94
N VAL A 23 -3.36 -31.75 -6.88
CA VAL A 23 -3.55 -30.28 -6.77
C VAL A 23 -2.40 -29.61 -5.98
N SER A 24 -1.27 -30.29 -5.78
CA SER A 24 -0.13 -29.70 -5.08
C SER A 24 0.58 -28.65 -5.93
N SER A 25 0.27 -27.40 -5.60
CA SER A 25 1.13 -26.22 -5.69
C SER A 25 1.32 -25.60 -7.07
N ALA A 26 0.40 -24.69 -7.44
CA ALA A 26 0.71 -23.60 -8.35
C ALA A 26 1.38 -22.47 -7.54
N TYR A 27 2.71 -22.43 -7.50
CA TYR A 27 3.43 -21.26 -6.98
C TYR A 27 3.38 -20.14 -8.02
N ALA A 28 3.01 -18.93 -7.62
CA ALA A 28 3.17 -17.76 -8.46
C ALA A 28 4.68 -17.49 -8.63
N GLN A 29 5.22 -17.75 -9.82
CA GLN A 29 6.62 -17.46 -10.13
C GLN A 29 6.74 -15.98 -10.48
N TYR A 30 7.11 -15.14 -9.51
CA TYR A 30 7.47 -13.76 -9.83
C TYR A 30 8.76 -13.76 -10.65
N PRO A 31 8.83 -12.97 -11.75
CA PRO A 31 10.04 -12.87 -12.55
C PRO A 31 11.21 -12.39 -11.69
N VAL A 32 12.35 -13.09 -11.76
CA VAL A 32 13.59 -12.64 -11.14
C VAL A 32 14.14 -11.49 -11.96
N ILE A 33 14.33 -10.33 -11.33
CA ILE A 33 14.86 -9.14 -11.99
C ILE A 33 16.33 -9.42 -12.39
N PRO A 34 16.71 -9.25 -13.66
CA PRO A 34 18.10 -9.40 -14.07
C PRO A 34 19.00 -8.37 -13.37
N LYS A 35 20.14 -8.82 -12.82
CA LYS A 35 21.14 -7.96 -12.16
C LYS A 35 21.49 -6.65 -12.90
N PRO A 36 21.80 -6.66 -14.22
CA PRO A 36 22.18 -5.41 -14.89
C PRO A 36 21.03 -4.40 -15.01
N VAL A 37 19.77 -4.85 -14.93
CA VAL A 37 18.60 -3.96 -14.91
C VAL A 37 18.39 -3.41 -13.50
N GLN A 38 18.56 -4.26 -12.49
CA GLN A 38 18.49 -3.86 -11.09
C GLN A 38 19.56 -2.82 -10.74
N GLU A 39 20.82 -3.05 -11.09
CA GLU A 39 21.92 -2.11 -10.81
C GLU A 39 21.69 -0.73 -11.44
N LYS A 40 21.11 -0.68 -12.65
CA LYS A 40 20.74 0.58 -13.30
C LYS A 40 19.61 1.29 -12.56
N ALA A 41 18.58 0.56 -12.14
CA ALA A 41 17.48 1.14 -11.37
C ALA A 41 17.98 1.66 -10.02
N ASP A 42 18.79 0.88 -9.32
CA ASP A 42 19.36 1.24 -8.02
C ASP A 42 20.26 2.48 -8.13
N ALA A 43 21.06 2.59 -9.20
CA ALA A 43 21.88 3.78 -9.44
C ALA A 43 21.03 5.05 -9.65
N LEU A 44 19.96 4.95 -10.45
CA LEU A 44 19.05 6.08 -10.68
C LEU A 44 18.31 6.49 -9.40
N LEU A 45 17.85 5.51 -8.61
CA LEU A 45 17.19 5.78 -7.33
C LEU A 45 18.16 6.42 -6.33
N ALA A 46 19.41 5.95 -6.27
CA ALA A 46 20.42 6.53 -5.38
C ALA A 46 20.74 7.99 -5.71
N ASP A 47 20.77 8.36 -6.99
CA ASP A 47 20.98 9.75 -7.40
C ASP A 47 19.77 10.63 -7.09
N GLU A 48 18.56 10.12 -7.27
CA GLU A 48 17.33 10.84 -6.88
C GLU A 48 17.22 11.00 -5.36
N GLU A 49 17.56 9.98 -4.57
CA GLU A 49 17.59 10.06 -3.11
C GLU A 49 18.53 11.17 -2.61
N LYS A 50 19.71 11.33 -3.23
CA LYS A 50 20.62 12.44 -2.91
C LYS A 50 19.98 13.79 -3.20
N ARG A 51 19.38 13.95 -4.38
CA ARG A 51 18.69 15.19 -4.79
C ARG A 51 17.56 15.54 -3.82
N LEU A 52 16.73 14.56 -3.47
CA LEU A 52 15.63 14.73 -2.52
C LEU A 52 16.14 15.07 -1.12
N HIS A 53 17.24 14.46 -0.68
CA HIS A 53 17.87 14.75 0.60
C HIS A 53 18.38 16.20 0.67
N GLU A 54 19.05 16.68 -0.38
CA GLU A 54 19.53 18.07 -0.45
C GLU A 54 18.36 19.08 -0.39
N ILE A 55 17.27 18.80 -1.11
CA ILE A 55 16.04 19.61 -1.05
C ILE A 55 15.45 19.59 0.36
N TRP A 56 15.40 18.43 1.01
CA TRP A 56 14.89 18.31 2.37
C TRP A 56 15.71 19.13 3.36
N VAL A 57 17.04 19.00 3.30
CA VAL A 57 17.97 19.70 4.21
C VAL A 57 17.91 21.22 4.00
N SER A 58 17.89 21.68 2.74
CA SER A 58 17.80 23.11 2.43
C SER A 58 16.48 23.74 2.90
N ASN A 59 15.40 22.98 2.99
CA ASN A 59 14.09 23.45 3.44
C ASN A 59 13.75 23.10 4.91
N ALA A 60 14.70 22.53 5.66
CA ALA A 60 14.45 22.02 7.01
C ALA A 60 13.89 23.08 7.99
N ALA A 61 14.30 24.34 7.84
CA ALA A 61 13.78 25.44 8.65
C ALA A 61 12.28 25.69 8.42
N ILE A 62 11.87 25.79 7.16
CA ILE A 62 10.47 26.01 6.75
C ILE A 62 9.61 24.84 7.22
N ILE A 63 10.08 23.61 7.00
CA ILE A 63 9.40 22.38 7.44
C ILE A 63 9.15 22.41 8.95
N LYS A 64 10.14 22.84 9.73
CA LYS A 64 10.03 22.94 11.20
C LYS A 64 9.06 24.04 11.63
N GLU A 65 8.96 25.14 10.90
CA GLU A 65 8.01 26.21 11.16
C GLU A 65 6.58 25.78 10.82
N GLU A 66 6.36 25.18 9.66
CA GLU A 66 5.05 24.68 9.24
C GLU A 66 4.55 23.54 10.13
N ALA A 67 5.44 22.68 10.63
CA ALA A 67 5.10 21.66 11.61
C ALA A 67 4.48 22.27 12.88
N LYS A 68 4.98 23.43 13.35
CA LYS A 68 4.39 24.14 14.50
C LYS A 68 3.01 24.72 14.18
N GLN A 69 2.75 25.02 12.92
CA GLN A 69 1.43 25.47 12.43
C GLN A 69 0.45 24.31 12.19
N GLY A 70 0.81 23.08 12.59
CA GLY A 70 -0.02 21.90 12.41
C GLY A 70 0.09 21.25 11.03
N LYS A 71 1.10 21.62 10.23
CA LYS A 71 1.39 21.04 8.91
C LYS A 71 2.74 20.30 8.92
N PRO A 72 2.87 19.19 9.67
CA PRO A 72 4.11 18.43 9.67
C PRO A 72 4.29 17.67 8.35
N TYR A 73 5.49 17.80 7.76
CA TYR A 73 5.91 16.95 6.64
C TYR A 73 6.58 15.70 7.18
N LEU A 74 6.13 14.54 6.73
CA LEU A 74 6.73 13.27 7.08
C LEU A 74 7.25 12.57 5.82
N PRO A 75 8.57 12.42 5.66
CA PRO A 75 9.11 11.69 4.54
C PRO A 75 8.75 10.21 4.73
N TRP A 76 8.32 9.54 3.65
CA TRP A 76 8.00 8.11 3.64
C TRP A 76 6.81 7.71 4.52
N ALA A 77 5.83 8.61 4.73
CA ALA A 77 4.57 8.26 5.36
C ALA A 77 3.86 7.14 4.58
N SER A 78 3.51 6.05 5.28
CA SER A 78 3.00 4.83 4.64
C SER A 78 1.70 4.34 5.28
N TYR A 79 1.46 4.69 6.54
CA TYR A 79 0.24 4.32 7.25
C TYR A 79 -0.72 5.52 7.37
N PRO A 80 -2.04 5.30 7.33
CA PRO A 80 -3.02 6.37 7.52
C PRO A 80 -2.85 7.17 8.81
N LYS A 81 -2.34 6.52 9.87
CA LYS A 81 -2.13 7.14 11.19
C LYS A 81 -0.89 8.04 11.27
N ASP A 82 -0.02 8.01 10.25
CA ASP A 82 1.17 8.85 10.19
C ASP A 82 0.82 10.33 9.99
N PHE A 83 -0.38 10.60 9.44
CA PHE A 83 -0.85 11.94 9.16
C PHE A 83 -1.72 12.50 10.28
N VAL A 84 -1.71 13.84 10.41
CA VAL A 84 -2.59 14.56 11.35
C VAL A 84 -4.05 14.40 10.90
N GLN A 85 -4.85 13.74 11.73
CA GLN A 85 -6.27 13.54 11.50
C GLN A 85 -7.10 14.72 12.02
N ALA A 86 -8.18 15.04 11.32
CA ALA A 86 -9.16 16.05 11.72
C ALA A 86 -10.14 15.47 12.76
N ALA A 87 -10.76 16.36 13.55
CA ALA A 87 -11.77 15.97 14.53
C ALA A 87 -13.11 15.53 13.90
N ILE A 88 -13.35 15.90 12.65
CA ILE A 88 -14.57 15.61 11.90
C ILE A 88 -14.21 14.93 10.58
N PRO A 89 -15.10 14.08 10.02
CA PRO A 89 -14.85 13.46 8.73
C PRO A 89 -14.68 14.51 7.63
N ALA A 90 -13.93 14.21 6.58
CA ALA A 90 -13.65 15.11 5.45
C ALA A 90 -14.94 15.63 4.80
N PHE A 91 -15.94 14.75 4.66
CA PHE A 91 -17.31 15.06 4.24
C PHE A 91 -18.29 14.09 4.93
N PRO A 92 -19.61 14.39 4.96
CA PRO A 92 -20.61 13.49 5.53
C PRO A 92 -20.57 12.12 4.85
N GLY A 93 -20.42 11.04 5.62
CA GLY A 93 -20.32 9.68 5.08
C GLY A 93 -18.92 9.26 4.58
N ALA A 94 -17.87 10.03 4.88
CA ALA A 94 -16.50 9.61 4.55
C ALA A 94 -16.08 8.36 5.33
N GLU A 95 -15.51 7.38 4.63
CA GLU A 95 -15.04 6.10 5.19
C GLU A 95 -13.61 5.77 4.75
N GLY A 96 -13.00 4.77 5.39
CA GLY A 96 -11.63 4.32 5.08
C GLY A 96 -10.52 5.15 5.74
N GLY A 97 -9.26 4.88 5.36
CA GLY A 97 -8.09 5.48 6.01
C GLY A 97 -7.95 7.00 5.86
N GLY A 98 -8.62 7.58 4.84
CA GLY A 98 -8.65 9.03 4.59
C GLY A 98 -9.90 9.73 5.14
N ALA A 99 -10.77 9.02 5.86
CA ALA A 99 -12.05 9.58 6.32
C ALA A 99 -11.90 10.87 7.12
N PHE A 100 -10.79 11.02 7.85
CA PHE A 100 -10.50 12.18 8.71
C PHE A 100 -9.33 13.03 8.19
N THR A 101 -8.99 12.96 6.90
CA THR A 101 -7.97 13.85 6.32
C THR A 101 -8.44 15.32 6.37
N GLN A 102 -7.55 16.23 6.77
CA GLN A 102 -7.87 17.65 6.95
C GLN A 102 -8.28 18.37 5.63
N GLY A 103 -7.70 17.99 4.50
CA GLY A 103 -8.02 18.57 3.18
C GLY A 103 -7.82 20.10 3.14
N GLY A 104 -8.73 20.81 2.48
CA GLY A 104 -8.70 22.28 2.35
C GLY A 104 -9.25 23.07 3.56
N ARG A 105 -9.44 22.44 4.72
CA ARG A 105 -10.01 23.10 5.91
C ARG A 105 -9.11 24.24 6.39
N GLY A 106 -9.69 25.43 6.59
CA GLY A 106 -8.93 26.64 6.94
C GLY A 106 -8.06 27.19 5.79
N GLY A 107 -8.21 26.64 4.59
CA GLY A 107 -7.53 27.09 3.38
C GLY A 107 -8.20 28.29 2.71
N LYS A 108 -7.67 28.66 1.54
CA LYS A 108 -8.21 29.73 0.71
C LYS A 108 -9.44 29.24 -0.06
N ILE A 109 -10.45 30.09 -0.15
CA ILE A 109 -11.64 29.82 -0.98
C ILE A 109 -11.41 30.47 -2.34
N PHE A 110 -11.40 29.66 -3.38
CA PHE A 110 -11.30 30.12 -4.76
C PHE A 110 -12.64 29.90 -5.46
N VAL A 111 -13.10 30.91 -6.19
CA VAL A 111 -14.22 30.79 -7.14
C VAL A 111 -13.62 30.68 -8.52
N VAL A 112 -13.70 29.49 -9.11
CA VAL A 112 -13.15 29.21 -10.44
C VAL A 112 -14.28 29.34 -11.46
N THR A 113 -14.15 30.29 -12.39
CA THR A 113 -15.16 30.60 -13.43
C THR A 113 -14.76 30.14 -14.83
N SER A 114 -13.46 29.92 -15.09
CA SER A 114 -12.95 29.26 -16.29
C SER A 114 -11.79 28.32 -15.92
N LEU A 115 -11.41 27.44 -16.85
CA LEU A 115 -10.30 26.48 -16.69
C LEU A 115 -9.00 26.97 -17.36
N GLU A 116 -8.99 28.21 -17.84
CA GLU A 116 -7.82 28.84 -18.47
C GLU A 116 -6.74 29.20 -17.45
#